data_AF-A0A6S7LSM0-F1
#
_entry.id   AF-A0A6S7LSM0-F1
#
_cell.length_a   1.000
_cell.length_b   1.000
_cell.length_c   1.000
_cell.angle_alpha   90.00
_cell.angle_beta   90.00
_cell.angle_gamma   90.00
#
_symmetry.space_group_name_H-M   'P 1'
#
loop_
_entity.id
_entity.type
_entity.pdbx_description
1 polymer ?
#
loop_
_entity_poly.entity_id
_entity_poly.type
_entity_poly.pdbx_seq_one_letter_code
_entity_poly.pdbx_strand_id
1 'polypeptide(L)'
;MTDNSEVRYKKESDIQVAGMVAFYIVTKGKHPFGEGRYRLGNLLDGKPVGLDTLKDPVLKDLLSWMLSHNPEDRPLAEEALKHPYLQSTEQKFEMLCKMGNQQEIKAGDNNSDVVRELNNDLTDWKSRMRPDVLKYLCTDFMNGKPKTFFYKSSWTECLRLIRNVNQHWHDRPRQLPQPEAFYVVGDPQEYFLNLFPNLPVEVHRIVRSCDWKKRPDLKEYFV
;
A
#
# COMPACT_ATOMS: atom_id res chain seq x y z
N MET A 1 -49.05 -10.19 14.68
CA MET A 1 -48.90 -8.73 14.63
C MET A 1 -47.44 -8.45 14.37
N THR A 2 -47.19 -7.70 13.30
CA THR A 2 -45.93 -7.54 12.56
C THR A 2 -44.78 -7.07 13.43
N ASP A 3 -43.69 -7.84 13.40
CA ASP A 3 -42.34 -7.40 13.77
C ASP A 3 -41.98 -6.22 12.89
N ASN A 4 -42.09 -5.01 13.46
CA ASN A 4 -41.69 -3.78 12.81
C ASN A 4 -40.17 -3.64 12.96
N SER A 5 -39.43 -4.58 12.36
CA SER A 5 -38.00 -4.40 12.12
C SER A 5 -37.89 -3.26 11.12
N GLU A 6 -37.73 -2.03 11.61
CA GLU A 6 -37.28 -0.91 10.78
C GLU A 6 -36.16 -1.43 9.87
N VAL A 7 -36.35 -1.33 8.56
CA VAL A 7 -35.32 -1.69 7.58
C VAL A 7 -34.17 -0.73 7.81
N ARG A 8 -33.29 -1.11 8.74
CA ARG A 8 -32.17 -0.29 9.17
C ARG A 8 -31.17 -0.33 8.03
N TYR A 9 -31.09 0.77 7.29
CA TYR A 9 -30.03 1.00 6.32
C TYR A 9 -28.68 0.67 6.99
N LYS A 10 -27.95 -0.25 6.38
CA LYS A 10 -26.67 -0.76 6.88
C LYS A 10 -25.54 -0.01 6.22
N LYS A 11 -24.60 0.53 6.99
CA LYS A 11 -23.44 1.29 6.47
C LYS A 11 -22.64 0.45 5.48
N GLU A 12 -22.59 -0.85 5.72
CA GLU A 12 -21.90 -1.85 4.91
C GLU A 12 -22.54 -2.00 3.52
N SER A 13 -23.87 -1.80 3.41
CA SER A 13 -24.56 -1.76 2.12
C SER A 13 -24.19 -0.52 1.33
N ASP A 14 -24.07 0.65 1.99
CA ASP A 14 -23.65 1.89 1.34
C ASP A 14 -22.23 1.78 0.78
N ILE A 15 -21.32 1.08 1.48
CA ILE A 15 -19.96 0.81 1.01
C ILE A 15 -19.96 -0.04 -0.27
N GLN A 16 -20.80 -1.08 -0.33
CA GLN A 16 -20.92 -1.90 -1.54
C GLN A 16 -21.47 -1.08 -2.71
N VAL A 17 -22.48 -0.25 -2.48
CA VAL A 17 -23.04 0.65 -3.51
C VAL A 17 -21.99 1.67 -3.96
N ALA A 18 -21.25 2.27 -3.04
CA ALA A 18 -20.15 3.18 -3.37
C ALA A 18 -19.07 2.50 -4.21
N GLY A 19 -18.73 1.24 -3.90
CA GLY A 19 -17.82 0.43 -4.72
C GLY A 19 -18.36 0.17 -6.13
N MET A 20 -19.66 -0.09 -6.28
CA MET A 20 -20.30 -0.23 -7.59
C MET A 20 -20.26 1.06 -8.40
N VAL A 21 -20.55 2.20 -7.76
CA VAL A 21 -20.51 3.52 -8.39
C VAL A 21 -19.08 3.90 -8.80
N ALA A 22 -18.10 3.67 -7.93
CA ALA A 22 -16.69 3.91 -8.24
C ALA A 22 -16.23 3.06 -9.44
N PHE A 23 -16.57 1.76 -9.45
CA PHE A 23 -16.32 0.89 -10.60
C PHE A 23 -16.98 1.42 -11.89
N TYR A 24 -18.24 1.86 -11.81
CA TYR A 24 -18.96 2.41 -12.95
C TYR A 24 -18.26 3.64 -13.54
N ILE A 25 -17.79 4.55 -12.68
CA ILE A 25 -17.05 5.75 -13.09
C ILE A 25 -15.74 5.38 -13.78
N VAL A 26 -14.90 4.55 -13.15
CA VAL A 26 -13.55 4.23 -13.68
C VAL A 26 -13.60 3.40 -14.95
N THR A 27 -14.66 2.61 -15.14
CA THR A 27 -14.87 1.79 -16.34
C THR A 27 -15.72 2.46 -17.41
N LYS A 28 -16.17 3.70 -17.17
CA LYS A 28 -17.00 4.50 -18.08
C LYS A 28 -18.31 3.81 -18.46
N GLY A 29 -18.97 3.17 -17.50
CA GLY A 29 -20.33 2.67 -17.67
C GLY A 29 -20.57 1.19 -17.35
N LYS A 30 -19.52 0.44 -17.00
CA LYS A 30 -19.69 -1.00 -16.68
C LYS A 30 -20.12 -1.20 -15.24
N HIS A 31 -20.64 -2.37 -14.93
CA HIS A 31 -21.03 -2.74 -13.57
C HIS A 31 -20.13 -3.89 -13.07
N PRO A 32 -19.67 -3.89 -11.80
CA PRO A 32 -18.72 -4.89 -11.31
C PRO A 32 -19.31 -6.30 -11.31
N PHE A 33 -20.63 -6.45 -11.26
CA PHE A 33 -21.32 -7.75 -11.35
C PHE A 33 -21.78 -8.12 -12.78
N GLY A 34 -21.27 -7.43 -13.80
CA GLY A 34 -21.58 -7.71 -15.20
C GLY A 34 -22.89 -7.08 -15.70
N GLU A 35 -23.35 -7.55 -16.86
CA GLU A 35 -24.42 -6.93 -17.64
C GLU A 35 -25.66 -7.82 -17.81
N GLY A 36 -26.79 -7.19 -18.14
CA GLY A 36 -28.03 -7.86 -18.48
C GLY A 36 -28.60 -8.73 -17.35
N ARG A 37 -29.18 -9.87 -17.72
CA ARG A 37 -29.94 -10.76 -16.83
C ARG A 37 -29.10 -11.46 -15.75
N TYR A 38 -27.78 -11.56 -15.92
CA TYR A 38 -26.91 -12.27 -14.98
C TYR A 38 -26.44 -11.41 -13.81
N ARG A 39 -26.58 -10.08 -13.92
CA ARG A 39 -26.07 -9.13 -12.92
C ARG A 39 -26.60 -9.41 -11.51
N LEU A 40 -27.91 -9.62 -11.38
CA LEU A 40 -28.53 -9.87 -10.08
C LEU A 40 -28.05 -11.21 -9.50
N GLY A 41 -27.92 -12.26 -10.31
CA GLY A 41 -27.38 -13.54 -9.87
C GLY A 41 -25.93 -13.42 -9.38
N ASN A 42 -25.08 -12.73 -10.14
CA ASN A 42 -23.69 -12.46 -9.72
C ASN A 42 -23.62 -11.65 -8.42
N LEU A 43 -24.51 -10.68 -8.22
CA LEU A 43 -24.58 -9.91 -6.98
C LEU A 43 -24.97 -10.79 -5.78
N LEU A 44 -26.03 -11.58 -5.93
CA LEU A 44 -26.49 -12.49 -4.88
C LEU A 44 -25.45 -13.57 -4.55
N ASP A 45 -24.70 -14.02 -5.55
CA ASP A 45 -23.62 -15.00 -5.41
C ASP A 45 -22.29 -14.37 -4.92
N GLY A 46 -22.19 -13.05 -4.80
CA GLY A 46 -20.96 -12.38 -4.42
C GLY A 46 -19.83 -12.48 -5.45
N LYS A 47 -20.16 -12.53 -6.74
CA LYS A 47 -19.23 -12.71 -7.87
C LYS A 47 -19.05 -11.42 -8.68
N PRO A 48 -18.15 -10.50 -8.28
CA PRO A 48 -17.89 -9.27 -9.02
C PRO A 48 -17.01 -9.52 -10.26
N VAL A 49 -17.52 -10.25 -11.25
CA VAL A 49 -16.84 -10.68 -12.47
C VAL A 49 -16.20 -9.55 -13.30
N GLY A 50 -16.65 -8.31 -13.11
CA GLY A 50 -16.11 -7.13 -13.77
C GLY A 50 -14.76 -6.67 -13.20
N LEU A 51 -14.40 -7.04 -11.97
CA LEU A 51 -13.13 -6.60 -11.34
C LEU A 51 -11.89 -7.06 -12.11
N ASP A 52 -11.97 -8.16 -12.84
CA ASP A 52 -10.87 -8.65 -13.68
C ASP A 52 -10.57 -7.75 -14.89
N THR A 53 -11.47 -6.83 -15.21
CA THR A 53 -11.25 -5.84 -16.28
C THR A 53 -10.39 -4.65 -15.84
N LEU A 54 -10.14 -4.49 -14.53
CA LEU A 54 -9.31 -3.42 -13.98
C LEU A 54 -7.84 -3.77 -14.18
N LYS A 55 -7.11 -2.85 -14.84
CA LYS A 55 -5.66 -2.97 -15.07
C LYS A 55 -4.83 -2.49 -13.88
N ASP A 56 -5.36 -1.57 -13.09
CA ASP A 56 -4.70 -1.02 -11.93
C ASP A 56 -4.91 -1.97 -10.73
N PRO A 57 -3.85 -2.64 -10.24
CA PRO A 57 -3.96 -3.58 -9.12
C PRO A 57 -4.31 -2.88 -7.80
N VAL A 58 -3.93 -1.61 -7.62
CA VAL A 58 -4.22 -0.84 -6.42
C VAL A 58 -5.71 -0.47 -6.37
N LEU A 59 -6.27 -0.03 -7.50
CA LEU A 59 -7.72 0.18 -7.62
C LEU A 59 -8.50 -1.13 -7.44
N LYS A 60 -8.00 -2.23 -8.02
CA LYS A 60 -8.63 -3.54 -7.89
C LYS A 60 -8.67 -3.99 -6.43
N ASP A 61 -7.64 -3.76 -5.62
CA ASP A 61 -7.66 -4.07 -4.18
C ASP A 61 -8.79 -3.32 -3.45
N LEU A 62 -8.86 -1.99 -3.63
CA LEU A 62 -9.89 -1.16 -3.00
C LEU A 62 -11.29 -1.64 -3.35
N LEU A 63 -11.57 -1.82 -4.64
CA LEU A 63 -12.90 -2.21 -5.09
C LEU A 63 -13.24 -3.65 -4.70
N SER A 64 -12.24 -4.54 -4.63
CA SER A 64 -12.47 -5.89 -4.11
C SER A 64 -12.88 -5.87 -2.64
N TRP A 65 -12.24 -5.01 -1.83
CA TRP A 65 -12.55 -4.86 -0.40
C TRP A 65 -13.94 -4.22 -0.17
N MET A 66 -14.28 -3.17 -0.92
CA MET A 66 -15.61 -2.53 -0.84
C MET A 66 -16.74 -3.46 -1.31
N LEU A 67 -16.44 -4.35 -2.25
CA LEU A 67 -17.42 -5.26 -2.86
C LEU A 67 -17.44 -6.66 -2.24
N SER A 68 -16.74 -6.87 -1.11
CA SER A 68 -16.78 -8.12 -0.36
C SER A 68 -18.21 -8.63 -0.18
N HIS A 69 -18.42 -9.92 -0.44
CA HIS A 69 -19.76 -10.51 -0.41
C HIS A 69 -20.38 -10.38 0.98
N ASN A 70 -19.63 -10.82 2.00
CA ASN A 70 -19.99 -10.66 3.40
C ASN A 70 -19.90 -9.18 3.81
N PRO A 71 -20.98 -8.59 4.36
CA PRO A 71 -20.98 -7.20 4.83
C PRO A 71 -19.90 -6.88 5.86
N GLU A 72 -19.58 -7.81 6.75
CA GLU A 72 -18.59 -7.60 7.83
C GLU A 72 -17.14 -7.53 7.32
N ASP A 73 -16.88 -8.03 6.11
CA ASP A 73 -15.56 -7.99 5.47
C ASP A 73 -15.35 -6.70 4.65
N ARG A 74 -16.36 -5.81 4.60
CA ARG A 74 -16.27 -4.53 3.91
C ARG A 74 -15.63 -3.49 4.83
N PRO A 75 -14.87 -2.52 4.28
CA PRO A 75 -14.30 -1.44 5.05
C PRO A 75 -15.41 -0.51 5.58
N LEU A 76 -15.13 0.16 6.70
CA LEU A 76 -15.78 1.41 7.03
C LEU A 76 -15.44 2.49 5.99
N ALA A 77 -16.28 3.51 5.85
CA ALA A 77 -16.01 4.61 4.91
C ALA A 77 -14.65 5.29 5.19
N GLU A 78 -14.33 5.47 6.47
CA GLU A 78 -13.05 6.05 6.91
C GLU A 78 -11.85 5.14 6.61
N GLU A 79 -12.00 3.82 6.71
CA GLU A 79 -10.98 2.84 6.33
C GLU A 79 -10.76 2.85 4.80
N ALA A 80 -11.84 2.90 4.01
CA ALA A 80 -11.77 2.96 2.55
C ALA A 80 -11.06 4.24 2.07
N LEU A 81 -11.30 5.39 2.72
CA LEU A 81 -10.63 6.66 2.40
C LEU A 81 -9.12 6.63 2.69
N LYS A 82 -8.68 5.78 3.61
CA LYS A 82 -7.25 5.58 3.93
C LYS A 82 -6.55 4.59 3.01
N HIS A 83 -7.29 3.93 2.12
CA HIS A 83 -6.69 3.02 1.16
C HIS A 83 -5.66 3.73 0.25
N PRO A 84 -4.48 3.15 -0.03
CA PRO A 84 -3.41 3.79 -0.82
C PRO A 84 -3.82 4.32 -2.21
N TYR A 85 -4.88 3.79 -2.79
CA TYR A 85 -5.47 4.33 -4.02
C TYR A 85 -5.92 5.79 -3.90
N LEU A 86 -6.47 6.17 -2.74
CA LEU A 86 -7.04 7.50 -2.46
C LEU A 86 -6.08 8.42 -1.70
N GLN A 87 -4.96 7.87 -1.19
CA GLN A 87 -3.96 8.62 -0.44
C GLN A 87 -2.99 9.37 -1.35
N SER A 88 -2.49 10.50 -0.86
CA SER A 88 -1.46 11.29 -1.55
C SER A 88 -0.12 10.54 -1.62
N THR A 89 0.76 11.01 -2.51
CA THR A 89 2.16 10.53 -2.59
C THR A 89 2.84 10.63 -1.23
N GLU A 90 2.68 11.75 -0.53
CA GLU A 90 3.24 12.00 0.80
C GLU A 90 2.72 10.99 1.83
N GLN A 91 1.40 10.79 1.90
CA GLN A 91 0.80 9.84 2.85
C GLN A 91 1.28 8.40 2.62
N LYS A 92 1.31 7.96 1.35
CA LYS A 92 1.83 6.63 0.99
C LYS A 92 3.29 6.48 1.41
N PHE A 93 4.12 7.46 1.10
CA PHE A 93 5.55 7.41 1.38
C PHE A 93 5.84 7.47 2.88
N GLU A 94 5.12 8.32 3.62
CA GLU A 94 5.25 8.42 5.07
C GLU A 94 4.87 7.09 5.74
N MET A 95 3.76 6.46 5.34
CA MET A 95 3.38 5.13 5.82
C MET A 95 4.51 4.11 5.67
N LEU A 96 5.18 4.06 4.50
CA LEU A 96 6.33 3.18 4.28
C LEU A 96 7.49 3.51 5.22
N CYS A 97 7.76 4.79 5.47
CA CYS A 97 8.78 5.23 6.41
C CYS A 97 8.45 4.85 7.86
N LYS A 98 7.19 4.96 8.30
CA LYS A 98 6.73 4.51 9.63
C LYS A 98 6.83 2.99 9.77
N MET A 99 6.53 2.26 8.70
CA MET A 99 6.75 0.81 8.66
C MET A 99 8.22 0.46 8.80
N GLY A 100 9.13 1.12 8.08
CA GLY A 100 10.57 0.97 8.25
C GLY A 100 11.08 1.36 9.65
N ASN A 101 10.28 2.07 10.44
CA ASN A 101 10.59 2.44 11.82
C ASN A 101 10.19 1.40 12.88
N GLN A 102 9.34 0.43 12.54
CA GLN A 102 8.88 -0.60 13.48
C GLN A 102 10.06 -1.47 13.94
N GLN A 103 10.07 -1.82 15.23
CA GLN A 103 11.21 -2.53 15.84
C GLN A 103 11.40 -3.92 15.22
N GLU A 104 10.31 -4.62 14.93
CA GLU A 104 10.30 -5.94 14.30
C GLU A 104 10.88 -5.88 12.87
N ILE A 105 10.59 -4.79 12.14
CA ILE A 105 11.16 -4.55 10.80
C ILE A 105 12.65 -4.27 10.88
N LYS A 106 13.08 -3.45 11.85
CA LYS A 106 14.51 -3.15 12.09
C LYS A 106 15.30 -4.39 12.51
N ALA A 107 14.71 -5.23 13.37
CA ALA A 107 15.29 -6.47 13.86
C ALA A 107 15.24 -7.61 12.83
N GLY A 108 14.36 -7.53 11.82
CA GLY A 108 14.09 -8.65 10.93
C GLY A 108 13.47 -9.83 11.69
N ASP A 109 12.56 -9.54 12.62
CA ASP A 109 11.99 -10.53 13.53
C ASP A 109 10.98 -11.43 12.82
N ASN A 110 11.42 -12.62 12.41
CA ASN A 110 10.59 -13.62 11.74
C ASN A 110 9.53 -14.25 12.65
N ASN A 111 9.48 -13.94 13.95
CA ASN A 111 8.34 -14.31 14.80
C ASN A 111 7.13 -13.41 14.59
N SER A 112 7.30 -12.24 13.96
CA SER A 112 6.21 -11.35 13.59
C SER A 112 5.53 -11.80 12.30
N ASP A 113 4.21 -12.00 12.35
CA ASP A 113 3.40 -12.35 11.18
C ASP A 113 3.52 -11.32 10.07
N VAL A 114 3.52 -10.04 10.42
CA VAL A 114 3.70 -8.93 9.47
C VAL A 114 5.04 -9.01 8.76
N VAL A 115 6.13 -9.33 9.49
CA VAL A 115 7.48 -9.47 8.90
C VAL A 115 7.52 -10.67 7.96
N ARG A 116 6.92 -11.80 8.35
CA ARG A 116 6.86 -13.00 7.51
C ARG A 116 6.05 -12.75 6.24
N GLU A 117 4.88 -12.13 6.36
CA GLU A 117 3.99 -11.87 5.22
C GLU A 117 4.61 -10.87 4.25
N LEU A 118 5.24 -9.79 4.74
CA LEU A 118 5.98 -8.84 3.91
C LEU A 118 7.11 -9.51 3.11
N ASN A 119 7.81 -10.47 3.71
CA ASN A 119 8.93 -11.17 3.09
C ASN A 119 8.52 -12.47 2.37
N ASN A 120 7.22 -12.76 2.28
CA ASN A 120 6.74 -13.96 1.58
C ASN A 120 6.99 -13.86 0.06
N ASP A 121 6.96 -12.65 -0.48
CA ASP A 121 7.46 -12.39 -1.84
C ASP A 121 8.99 -12.38 -1.85
N LEU A 122 9.57 -13.37 -2.55
CA LEU A 122 11.01 -13.54 -2.72
C LEU A 122 11.61 -12.66 -3.84
N THR A 123 10.84 -11.72 -4.38
CA THR A 123 11.33 -10.78 -5.40
C THR A 123 12.52 -9.98 -4.88
N ASP A 124 13.65 -10.04 -5.60
CA ASP A 124 14.81 -9.21 -5.30
C ASP A 124 14.56 -7.76 -5.72
N TRP A 125 14.09 -6.95 -4.78
CA TRP A 125 13.82 -5.53 -5.00
C TRP A 125 15.04 -4.74 -5.48
N LYS A 126 16.27 -5.19 -5.15
CA LYS A 126 17.50 -4.51 -5.57
C LYS A 126 17.73 -4.58 -7.07
N SER A 127 17.31 -5.68 -7.71
CA SER A 127 17.43 -5.87 -9.16
C SER A 127 16.65 -4.82 -9.97
N ARG A 128 15.67 -4.15 -9.34
CA ARG A 128 14.90 -3.05 -9.95
C ARG A 128 15.66 -1.73 -10.00
N MET A 129 16.76 -1.61 -9.25
CA MET A 129 17.56 -0.39 -9.15
C MET A 129 18.82 -0.47 -10.00
N ARG A 130 19.21 0.65 -10.59
CA ARG A 130 20.53 0.77 -11.22
C ARG A 130 21.62 0.59 -10.14
N PRO A 131 22.70 -0.16 -10.39
CA PRO A 131 23.69 -0.49 -9.35
C PRO A 131 24.37 0.72 -8.68
N ASP A 132 24.64 1.78 -9.44
CA ASP A 132 25.17 3.06 -8.95
C ASP A 132 24.15 3.79 -8.06
N VAL A 133 22.87 3.83 -8.46
CA VAL A 133 21.78 4.41 -7.66
C VAL A 133 21.61 3.64 -6.35
N LEU A 134 21.63 2.31 -6.39
CA LEU A 134 21.57 1.49 -5.18
C LEU A 134 22.76 1.78 -4.26
N LYS A 135 23.98 1.85 -4.80
CA LYS A 135 25.19 2.19 -4.02
C LYS A 135 25.08 3.59 -3.40
N TYR A 136 24.55 4.55 -4.14
CA TYR A 136 24.30 5.91 -3.68
C TYR A 136 23.30 5.92 -2.52
N LEU A 137 22.12 5.32 -2.69
CA LEU A 137 21.07 5.28 -1.67
C LEU A 137 21.49 4.52 -0.41
N CYS A 138 22.30 3.46 -0.55
CA CYS A 138 22.87 2.72 0.57
C CYS A 138 23.98 3.46 1.33
N THR A 139 24.45 4.61 0.85
CA THR A 139 25.52 5.38 1.49
C THR A 139 24.96 6.63 2.15
N ASP A 140 25.11 6.75 3.48
CA ASP A 140 24.83 7.99 4.21
C ASP A 140 26.12 8.75 4.52
N PHE A 141 25.98 10.03 4.85
CA PHE A 141 27.09 10.90 5.22
C PHE A 141 27.00 11.29 6.69
N MET A 142 27.56 10.42 7.54
CA MET A 142 27.58 10.64 8.98
C MET A 142 28.87 11.34 9.38
N ASN A 143 28.76 12.48 10.08
CA ASN A 143 29.92 13.29 10.50
C ASN A 143 30.86 13.65 9.33
N GLY A 144 30.29 13.97 8.15
CA GLY A 144 31.05 14.33 6.96
C GLY A 144 31.81 13.18 6.29
N LYS A 145 31.60 11.92 6.70
CA LYS A 145 32.22 10.74 6.09
C LYS A 145 31.18 9.80 5.49
N PRO A 146 31.40 9.26 4.28
CA PRO A 146 30.51 8.28 3.70
C PRO A 146 30.56 6.98 4.51
N LYS A 147 29.38 6.45 4.84
CA LYS A 147 29.20 5.12 5.41
C LYS A 147 28.20 4.36 4.57
N THR A 148 28.65 3.29 3.92
CA THR A 148 27.78 2.40 3.15
C THR A 148 27.17 1.33 4.05
N PHE A 149 25.86 1.23 4.02
CA PHE A 149 25.09 0.20 4.70
C PHE A 149 24.80 -0.97 3.77
N PHE A 150 24.85 -2.18 4.31
CA PHE A 150 24.47 -3.38 3.59
C PHE A 150 23.06 -3.79 3.99
N TYR A 151 22.14 -3.73 3.03
CA TYR A 151 20.76 -4.21 3.17
C TYR A 151 20.66 -5.61 2.55
N LYS A 152 19.84 -6.52 3.08
CA LYS A 152 19.55 -7.80 2.41
C LYS A 152 18.47 -7.59 1.33
N SER A 153 18.25 -8.59 0.48
CA SER A 153 17.20 -8.58 -0.54
C SER A 153 15.86 -9.05 0.03
N SER A 154 15.37 -8.36 1.06
CA SER A 154 14.04 -8.59 1.65
C SER A 154 13.25 -7.29 1.70
N TRP A 155 11.92 -7.35 1.68
CA TRP A 155 11.07 -6.17 1.73
C TRP A 155 11.21 -5.37 3.02
N THR A 156 11.48 -6.03 4.15
CA THR A 156 11.83 -5.33 5.41
C THR A 156 13.08 -4.48 5.29
N GLU A 157 14.11 -4.97 4.60
CA GLU A 157 15.34 -4.22 4.35
C GLU A 157 15.14 -3.09 3.33
N CYS A 158 14.24 -3.28 2.36
CA CYS A 158 13.78 -2.21 1.47
C CYS A 158 13.10 -1.08 2.24
N LEU A 159 12.17 -1.39 3.16
CA LEU A 159 11.50 -0.41 4.02
C LEU A 159 12.50 0.33 4.92
N ARG A 160 13.51 -0.37 5.44
CA ARG A 160 14.61 0.26 6.20
C ARG A 160 15.41 1.24 5.33
N LEU A 161 15.73 0.86 4.09
CA LEU A 161 16.40 1.76 3.15
C LEU A 161 15.54 3.00 2.86
N ILE A 162 14.27 2.83 2.50
CA ILE A 162 13.33 3.95 2.22
C ILE A 162 13.30 4.93 3.39
N ARG A 163 13.11 4.41 4.60
CA ARG A 163 13.10 5.20 5.84
C ARG A 163 14.42 5.94 6.06
N ASN A 164 15.56 5.29 5.85
CA ASN A 164 16.87 5.91 6.05
C ASN A 164 17.15 6.99 5.01
N VAL A 165 16.80 6.74 3.75
CA VAL A 165 16.90 7.73 2.68
C VAL A 165 16.05 8.96 3.03
N ASN A 166 14.81 8.78 3.47
CA ASN A 166 13.96 9.90 3.88
C ASN A 166 14.58 10.72 5.02
N GLN A 167 15.08 10.05 6.07
CA GLN A 167 15.66 10.73 7.23
C GLN A 167 16.91 11.56 6.87
N HIS A 168 17.74 11.05 5.96
CA HIS A 168 19.06 11.62 5.68
C HIS A 168 19.18 12.22 4.28
N TRP A 169 18.07 12.41 3.56
CA TRP A 169 18.11 12.88 2.17
C TRP A 169 18.85 14.22 2.03
N HIS A 170 18.56 15.15 2.94
CA HIS A 170 19.13 16.49 2.95
C HIS A 170 20.59 16.53 3.41
N ASP A 171 21.04 15.52 4.16
CA ASP A 171 22.42 15.38 4.63
C ASP A 171 23.36 14.86 3.53
N ARG A 172 22.81 14.34 2.43
CA ARG A 172 23.59 13.77 1.33
C ARG A 172 24.27 14.89 0.54
N PRO A 173 25.59 14.79 0.28
CA PRO A 173 26.31 15.79 -0.48
C PRO A 173 25.73 15.84 -1.89
N ARG A 174 25.29 17.04 -2.26
CA ARG A 174 24.86 17.37 -3.62
C ARG A 174 26.04 17.49 -4.59
N GLN A 175 27.27 17.48 -4.07
CA GLN A 175 28.51 17.65 -4.81
C GLN A 175 29.42 16.39 -4.64
N LEU A 176 29.32 15.49 -5.65
CA LEU A 176 30.21 14.34 -6.05
C LEU A 176 30.34 13.14 -5.07
N PRO A 177 30.36 11.84 -5.53
CA PRO A 177 31.01 11.31 -6.75
C PRO A 177 30.08 10.62 -7.79
N GLN A 178 28.76 10.66 -7.65
CA GLN A 178 27.79 10.10 -8.61
C GLN A 178 26.62 11.07 -8.86
N PRO A 179 26.88 12.23 -9.48
CA PRO A 179 25.84 13.23 -9.72
C PRO A 179 24.65 12.64 -10.49
N GLU A 180 24.91 11.72 -11.42
CA GLU A 180 23.90 11.04 -12.23
C GLU A 180 22.93 10.22 -11.37
N ALA A 181 23.39 9.61 -10.26
CA ALA A 181 22.52 8.85 -9.36
C ALA A 181 21.56 9.76 -8.61
N PHE A 182 22.05 10.91 -8.12
CA PHE A 182 21.20 11.90 -7.46
C PHE A 182 20.12 12.45 -8.40
N TYR A 183 20.48 12.79 -9.64
CA TYR A 183 19.52 13.29 -10.63
C TYR A 183 18.51 12.22 -11.07
N VAL A 184 18.92 10.94 -11.12
CA VAL A 184 18.00 9.84 -11.42
C VAL A 184 16.99 9.61 -10.29
N VAL A 185 17.41 9.78 -9.04
CA VAL A 185 16.48 9.73 -7.91
C VAL A 185 15.56 10.94 -7.94
N GLY A 186 16.10 12.15 -8.09
CA GLY A 186 15.28 13.36 -8.04
C GLY A 186 14.60 13.51 -6.68
N ASP A 187 13.27 13.45 -6.66
CA ASP A 187 12.51 13.35 -5.41
C ASP A 187 12.44 11.88 -4.92
N PRO A 188 12.91 11.58 -3.70
CA PRO A 188 12.88 10.21 -3.19
C PRO A 188 11.48 9.60 -3.08
N GLN A 189 10.46 10.40 -2.77
CA GLN A 189 9.10 9.89 -2.59
C GLN A 189 8.56 9.39 -3.94
N GLU A 190 8.66 10.24 -4.96
CA GLU A 190 8.29 9.89 -6.32
C GLU A 190 9.13 8.72 -6.85
N TYR A 191 10.45 8.73 -6.62
CA TYR A 191 11.34 7.67 -7.07
C TYR A 191 10.94 6.30 -6.54
N PHE A 192 10.78 6.16 -5.22
CA PHE A 192 10.44 4.87 -4.61
C PHE A 192 9.02 4.42 -4.95
N LEU A 193 8.06 5.33 -5.02
CA LEU A 193 6.68 4.99 -5.37
C LEU A 193 6.54 4.61 -6.85
N ASN A 194 7.33 5.20 -7.74
CA ASN A 194 7.39 4.78 -9.15
C ASN A 194 8.12 3.44 -9.33
N LEU A 195 9.15 3.19 -8.52
CA LEU A 195 9.93 1.96 -8.57
C LEU A 195 9.17 0.75 -7.98
N PHE A 196 8.40 0.99 -6.92
CA PHE A 196 7.64 -0.01 -6.18
C PHE A 196 6.16 0.39 -6.05
N PRO A 197 5.41 0.50 -7.16
CA PRO A 197 4.05 1.07 -7.17
C PRO A 197 3.04 0.27 -6.33
N ASN A 198 3.28 -1.03 -6.15
CA ASN A 198 2.39 -1.89 -5.37
C ASN A 198 2.77 -2.00 -3.89
N LEU A 199 3.96 -1.55 -3.49
CA LEU A 199 4.42 -1.71 -2.10
C LEU A 199 3.48 -1.04 -1.07
N PRO A 200 2.95 0.18 -1.31
CA PRO A 200 1.98 0.78 -0.39
C PRO A 200 0.72 -0.07 -0.19
N VAL A 201 0.16 -0.65 -1.26
CA VAL A 201 -1.06 -1.47 -1.15
C VAL A 201 -0.79 -2.80 -0.46
N GLU A 202 0.37 -3.42 -0.70
CA GLU A 202 0.75 -4.65 0.01
C GLU A 202 0.95 -4.40 1.50
N VAL A 203 1.70 -3.37 1.86
CA VAL A 203 1.84 -2.95 3.27
C VAL A 203 0.47 -2.67 3.87
N HIS A 204 -0.40 -1.98 3.13
CA HIS A 204 -1.71 -1.62 3.66
C HIS A 204 -2.58 -2.85 3.93
N ARG A 205 -2.61 -3.80 2.98
CA ARG A 205 -3.34 -5.07 3.05
C ARG A 205 -2.94 -5.91 4.27
N ILE A 206 -1.64 -5.99 4.55
CA ILE A 206 -1.09 -6.76 5.67
C ILE A 206 -1.45 -6.10 7.00
N VAL A 207 -1.24 -4.78 7.11
CA VAL A 207 -1.40 -4.07 8.38
C VAL A 207 -2.87 -3.88 8.77
N ARG A 208 -3.78 -3.63 7.81
CA ARG A 208 -5.23 -3.49 8.10
C ARG A 208 -5.86 -4.74 8.74
N SER A 209 -5.21 -5.89 8.59
CA SER A 209 -5.67 -7.21 9.03
C SER A 209 -5.10 -7.65 10.38
N CYS A 210 -4.27 -6.82 11.03
CA CYS A 210 -3.66 -7.14 12.32
C CYS A 210 -3.62 -5.93 13.27
N ASP A 211 -3.17 -6.14 14.51
CA ASP A 211 -3.16 -5.09 15.54
C ASP A 211 -2.13 -3.97 15.29
N TRP A 212 -1.27 -4.09 14.27
CA TRP A 212 -0.36 -2.99 13.90
C TRP A 212 -1.11 -1.73 13.48
N LYS A 213 -2.33 -1.86 12.93
CA LYS A 213 -3.18 -0.71 12.61
C LYS A 213 -3.50 0.20 13.80
N LYS A 214 -3.43 -0.33 15.02
CA LYS A 214 -3.71 0.43 16.25
C LYS A 214 -2.47 1.13 16.82
N ARG A 215 -1.28 0.90 16.25
CA ARG A 215 -0.03 1.51 16.75
C ARG A 215 -0.09 3.04 16.60
N PRO A 216 0.39 3.82 17.60
CA PRO A 216 0.23 5.27 17.62
C PRO A 216 0.75 5.99 16.38
N ASP A 217 1.81 5.48 15.75
CA ASP A 217 2.50 6.02 14.58
C ASP A 217 2.00 5.44 13.25
N LEU A 218 1.09 4.46 13.28
CA LEU A 218 0.47 3.86 12.10
C LEU A 218 -1.05 4.14 12.00
N LYS A 219 -1.75 4.36 13.12
CA LYS A 219 -3.22 4.50 13.18
C LYS A 219 -3.81 5.54 12.22
N GLU A 220 -3.04 6.58 11.89
CA GLU A 220 -3.47 7.60 10.94
C GLU A 220 -3.68 7.04 9.52
N TYR A 221 -3.03 5.94 9.15
CA TYR A 221 -3.11 5.30 7.82
C TYR A 221 -4.08 4.12 7.74
N PHE A 222 -4.68 3.67 8.85
CA PHE A 222 -5.46 2.43 8.86
C PHE A 222 -6.88 2.51 9.45
N VAL A 223 -7.12 3.34 10.49
CA VAL A 223 -8.31 3.28 11.40
C VAL A 223 -8.48 1.92 12.09
#